data_AF-A0A259SHI0-F1
#
_entry.id   AF-A0A259SHI0-F1
#
_cell.length_a   1.000
_cell.length_b   1.000
_cell.length_c   1.000
_cell.angle_alpha   90.00
_cell.angle_beta   90.00
_cell.angle_gamma   90.00
#
_symmetry.space_group_name_H-M   'P 1'
#
loop_
_entity.id
_entity.type
_entity.pdbx_description
1 polymer ?
#
loop_
_entity_poly.entity_id
_entity_poly.type
_entity_poly.pdbx_seq_one_letter_code
_entity_poly.pdbx_strand_id
1 'polypeptide(L)' 'MDPIANLTAIRTVWDQRAMWVVEARNQGIPWDQIADAIGLSRQTVINLHHNASRNSTQTGVR' A
#
# COMPACT_ATOMS: atom_id res chain seq x y z
N MET A 1 -17.65 -19.91 -7.06
CA MET A 1 -16.80 -18.79 -6.62
C MET A 1 -15.57 -19.41 -5.99
N ASP A 2 -14.45 -19.47 -6.70
CA ASP A 2 -13.23 -20.08 -6.21
C ASP A 2 -12.62 -19.20 -5.10
N PRO A 3 -12.45 -19.70 -3.87
CA PRO A 3 -11.99 -18.90 -2.75
C PRO A 3 -10.58 -18.32 -2.97
N ILE A 4 -9.74 -19.01 -3.75
CA ILE A 4 -8.38 -18.58 -4.09
C ILE A 4 -8.38 -17.33 -4.99
N ALA A 5 -9.28 -17.26 -5.97
CA ALA A 5 -9.38 -16.11 -6.88
C ALA A 5 -9.86 -14.84 -6.16
N ASN A 6 -10.67 -14.99 -5.11
CA ASN A 6 -11.08 -13.87 -4.26
C ASN A 6 -9.90 -13.33 -3.44
N LEU A 7 -9.05 -14.21 -2.90
CA LEU A 7 -7.87 -13.81 -2.13
C LEU A 7 -6.82 -13.09 -3.00
N THR A 8 -6.61 -13.53 -4.23
CA THR A 8 -5.69 -12.84 -5.16
C THR A 8 -6.19 -11.46 -5.54
N ALA A 9 -7.50 -11.32 -5.83
CA ALA A 9 -8.09 -10.01 -6.12
C ALA A 9 -7.95 -9.03 -4.94
N ILE A 10 -8.24 -9.49 -3.71
CA ILE A 10 -8.05 -8.69 -2.50
C ILE A 10 -6.59 -8.26 -2.36
N ARG A 11 -5.64 -9.18 -2.57
CA ARG A 11 -4.20 -8.88 -2.51
C ARG A 11 -3.79 -7.83 -3.54
N THR A 12 -4.24 -7.94 -4.79
CA THR A 12 -3.92 -6.97 -5.84
C THR A 12 -4.39 -5.56 -5.50
N VAL A 13 -5.59 -5.42 -4.94
CA VAL A 13 -6.12 -4.10 -4.50
C VAL A 13 -5.27 -3.51 -3.38
N TRP A 14 -4.81 -4.33 -2.43
CA TRP A 14 -3.92 -3.88 -1.35
C TRP A 14 -2.54 -3.46 -1.85
N ASP A 15 -1.95 -4.20 -2.79
CA ASP A 15 -0.65 -3.85 -3.39
C ASP A 15 -0.73 -2.53 -4.17
N GLN A 16 -1.81 -2.27 -4.91
CA GLN A 16 -2.03 -1.00 -5.59
C GLN A 16 -2.14 0.18 -4.63
N ARG A 17 -2.89 0.01 -3.53
CA ARG A 17 -2.99 1.04 -2.47
C ARG A 17 -1.63 1.29 -1.83
N ALA A 18 -0.84 0.25 -1.63
CA ALA A 18 0.49 0.36 -1.03
C ALA A 18 1.45 1.16 -1.93
N MET A 19 1.43 0.91 -3.23
CA MET A 19 2.21 1.69 -4.22
C MET A 19 1.79 3.16 -4.26
N TRP A 20 0.49 3.43 -4.26
CA TRP A 20 -0.03 4.80 -4.23
C TRP A 20 0.38 5.54 -2.95
N VAL A 21 0.37 4.87 -1.79
CA VAL A 21 0.84 5.46 -0.53
C VAL A 21 2.31 5.82 -0.58
N VAL A 22 3.17 4.98 -1.18
CA VAL A 22 4.59 5.29 -1.38
C VAL A 22 4.77 6.51 -2.27
N GLU A 23 4.06 6.56 -3.39
CA GLU A 23 4.15 7.68 -4.33
C GLU A 23 3.65 8.99 -3.71
N ALA A 24 2.48 8.98 -3.09
CA ALA A 24 1.92 10.12 -2.38
C ALA A 24 2.89 10.64 -1.30
N ARG A 25 3.55 9.72 -0.58
CA ARG A 25 4.53 10.11 0.43
C ARG A 25 5.79 10.73 -0.18
N ASN A 26 6.28 10.21 -1.29
CA ASN A 26 7.43 10.76 -2.02
C ASN A 26 7.15 12.15 -2.59
N GLN A 27 5.89 12.47 -2.92
CA GLN A 27 5.44 13.80 -3.32
C GLN A 27 5.30 14.78 -2.13
N GLY A 28 5.57 14.32 -0.90
CA GLY A 28 5.51 15.15 0.32
C GLY A 28 4.11 15.27 0.93
N ILE A 29 3.12 14.52 0.42
CA ILE A 29 1.75 14.55 0.97
C ILE A 29 1.80 14.06 2.45
N PRO A 30 1.16 14.79 3.38
CA PRO A 30 1.16 14.42 4.79
C PRO A 30 0.31 13.16 5.03
N TRP A 31 0.71 12.36 6.02
CA TRP A 31 0.08 11.08 6.32
C TRP A 31 -1.42 11.17 6.58
N ASP A 32 -1.87 12.25 7.22
CA ASP A 32 -3.29 12.46 7.53
C ASP A 32 -4.12 12.64 6.24
N GLN A 33 -3.63 13.38 5.25
CA GLN A 33 -4.31 13.53 3.96
C GLN A 33 -4.34 12.23 3.15
N ILE A 34 -3.27 11.45 3.19
CA ILE A 34 -3.22 10.13 2.55
C ILE A 34 -4.24 9.19 3.21
N ALA A 35 -4.33 9.22 4.54
CA ALA A 35 -5.26 8.42 5.34
C ALA A 35 -6.72 8.75 5.03
N ASP A 36 -7.08 10.04 4.98
CA ASP A 36 -8.41 10.50 4.59
C ASP A 36 -8.78 10.07 3.16
N ALA A 37 -7.85 10.17 2.20
CA ALA A 37 -8.11 9.84 0.80
C ALA A 37 -8.42 8.35 0.58
N ILE A 38 -7.84 7.44 1.38
CA ILE A 38 -8.04 5.99 1.23
C ILE A 38 -8.96 5.39 2.30
N GLY A 39 -9.49 6.23 3.20
CA GLY A 39 -10.40 5.82 4.26
C GLY A 39 -9.78 4.86 5.28
N LEU A 40 -8.48 5.00 5.56
CA LEU A 40 -7.76 4.19 6.54
C LEU A 40 -7.23 5.05 7.68
N SER A 41 -6.87 4.43 8.80
CA SER A 41 -6.19 5.16 9.88
C SER A 41 -4.77 5.54 9.46
N ARG A 42 -4.27 6.68 9.95
CA ARG A 42 -2.88 7.12 9.76
C ARG A 42 -1.86 6.02 10.07
N GLN A 43 -2.04 5.29 11.17
CA GLN A 43 -1.14 4.22 11.56
C GLN A 43 -1.14 3.06 10.55
N THR A 44 -2.32 2.71 10.02
CA THR A 44 -2.45 1.72 8.96
C THR A 44 -1.69 2.15 7.70
N VAL A 45 -1.78 3.42 7.31
CA VAL A 45 -1.07 3.97 6.14
C VAL A 45 0.45 3.92 6.33
N ILE A 46 0.95 4.30 7.50
CA ILE A 46 2.39 4.23 7.83
C ILE A 46 2.89 2.78 7.76
N ASN A 47 2.13 1.84 8.32
CA ASN A 47 2.49 0.42 8.27
C ASN A 47 2.47 -0.10 6.83
N LEU A 48 1.48 0.31 6.03
CA LEU A 48 1.36 -0.05 4.62
C LEU A 48 2.56 0.47 3.82
N HIS A 49 2.96 1.72 4.05
CA HIS A 49 4.15 2.33 3.45
C HIS A 49 5.42 1.53 3.78
N HIS A 50 5.67 1.25 5.07
CA HIS A 50 6.86 0.49 5.47
C HIS A 50 6.90 -0.91 4.87
N ASN A 51 5.76 -1.61 4.82
CA ASN A 51 5.68 -2.92 4.20
C ASN A 51 5.94 -2.84 2.69
N ALA A 52 5.38 -1.83 2.01
CA ALA A 52 5.61 -1.59 0.59
C ALA A 52 7.08 -1.29 0.27
N SER A 53 7.71 -0.36 1.00
CA SER A 53 9.12 0.01 0.78
C SER A 53 10.08 -1.16 1.01
N ARG A 54 9.78 -2.02 1.98
CA ARG A 54 10.54 -3.27 2.23
C ARG A 54 10.35 -4.28 1.11
N ASN A 55 9.12 -4.42 0.60
CA ASN A 55 8.87 -5.30 -0.53
C ASN A 55 9.58 -4.81 -1.80
N SER A 56 9.58 -3.51 -2.08
CA SER A 56 10.30 -2.93 -3.22
C SER A 56 11.83 -3.12 -3.14
N THR A 57 12.39 -3.20 -1.93
CA THR A 57 13.82 -3.54 -1.74
C THR A 57 14.10 -5.04 -1.86
N GLN A 58 13.11 -5.89 -1.58
CA GLN A 58 13.23 -7.35 -1.69
C GLN A 58 12.95 -7.88 -3.10
N THR A 59 12.11 -7.19 -3.90
CA THR A 59 11.89 -7.48 -5.32
C THR A 59 12.84 -6.71 -6.25
N GLY A 60 13.87 -6.05 -5.70
CA GLY A 60 15.04 -5.60 -6.44
C GLY A 60 15.90 -6.78 -6.87
N VAL A 61 15.35 -7.62 -7.74
CA VAL A 61 16.09 -8.64 -8.47
C VAL A 61 17.03 -7.92 -9.44
N ARG A 62 18.34 -8.11 -9.21
CA ARG A 62 19.40 -7.83 -10.19
C ARG A 62 19.27 -8.73 -11.40
#